data_AF-A0A7S2QHT2-F1
#
_entry.id   AF-A0A7S2QHT2-F1
#
_cell.length_a   1.000
_cell.length_b   1.000
_cell.length_c   1.000
_cell.angle_alpha   90.00
_cell.angle_beta   90.00
_cell.angle_gamma   90.00
#
_symmetry.space_group_name_H-M   'P 1'
#
loop_
_entity.id
_entity.type
_entity.pdbx_description
1 polymer ?
#
loop_
_entity_poly.entity_id
_entity_poly.type
_entity_poly.pdbx_seq_one_letter_code
_entity_poly.pdbx_strand_id
1 'polypeptide(L)'
;GNSPLTVPQLAQAFRGYNAYLGAPLAEGLDPGFLKALLFDVSYASKTVSEDGEFWVPDGVRLQRMPVCSFDFSSEDVSNTSSYEGSVHVFASVDLKAGLGAFSASADYADFVRRSERQRQRRAAFVAECQQY
;
A
#
# COMPACT_ATOMS: atom_id res chain seq x y z
N GLY A 1 32.29 10.24 5.75
CA GLY A 1 31.37 9.77 4.71
C GLY A 1 30.03 9.52 5.36
N ASN A 2 28.92 9.92 4.74
CA ASN A 2 27.58 9.62 5.28
C ASN A 2 27.36 8.10 5.26
N SER A 3 26.83 7.56 6.35
CA SER A 3 26.37 6.17 6.39
C SER A 3 25.13 6.00 5.50
N PRO A 4 24.97 4.89 4.76
CA PRO A 4 23.77 4.61 3.98
C PRO A 4 22.50 4.62 4.84
N LEU A 5 21.38 5.02 4.24
CA LEU A 5 20.06 5.08 4.89
C LEU A 5 19.31 3.75 4.75
N THR A 6 18.18 3.61 5.41
CA THR A 6 17.22 2.53 5.12
C THR A 6 16.17 3.05 4.15
N VAL A 7 15.74 2.20 3.21
CA VAL A 7 14.69 2.57 2.25
C VAL A 7 13.41 2.91 3.03
N PRO A 8 12.78 4.08 2.78
CA PRO A 8 11.51 4.43 3.41
C PRO A 8 10.46 3.35 3.20
N GLN A 9 9.72 3.01 4.26
CA GLN A 9 8.64 2.02 4.25
C GLN A 9 9.03 0.57 3.89
N LEU A 10 10.30 0.24 3.65
CA LEU A 10 10.72 -1.14 3.36
C LEU A 10 10.29 -2.15 4.44
N ALA A 11 10.18 -1.69 5.69
CA ALA A 11 9.68 -2.52 6.79
C ALA A 11 8.28 -3.11 6.55
N GLN A 12 7.45 -2.50 5.68
CA GLN A 12 6.12 -2.99 5.36
C GLN A 12 6.15 -4.31 4.58
N ALA A 13 7.17 -4.52 3.74
CA ALA A 13 7.36 -5.77 3.00
C ALA A 13 7.58 -7.00 3.91
N PHE A 14 7.96 -6.76 5.17
CA PHE A 14 8.19 -7.82 6.15
C PHE A 14 7.05 -7.99 7.15
N ARG A 15 5.94 -7.27 6.99
CA ARG A 15 4.79 -7.35 7.90
C ARG A 15 3.70 -8.21 7.32
N GLY A 16 2.88 -8.77 8.21
CA GLY A 16 1.61 -9.33 7.81
C GLY A 16 0.63 -8.22 7.44
N TYR A 17 -0.38 -8.58 6.65
CA TYR A 17 -1.41 -7.65 6.21
C TYR A 17 -2.80 -8.22 6.49
N ASN A 18 -3.64 -7.45 7.18
CA ASN A 18 -5.04 -7.76 7.38
C ASN A 18 -5.86 -7.18 6.22
N ALA A 19 -6.22 -8.06 5.29
CA ALA A 19 -6.94 -7.69 4.07
C ALA A 19 -8.33 -7.08 4.28
N TYR A 20 -8.96 -7.27 5.45
CA TYR A 20 -10.26 -6.68 5.76
C TYR A 20 -10.12 -5.26 6.32
N LEU A 21 -9.08 -5.02 7.12
CA LEU A 21 -8.82 -3.74 7.75
C LEU A 21 -8.05 -2.77 6.85
N GLY A 22 -7.44 -3.28 5.78
CA GLY A 22 -6.68 -2.49 4.82
C GLY A 22 -7.44 -1.25 4.34
N ALA A 23 -6.73 -0.13 4.28
CA ALA A 23 -7.21 1.12 3.67
C ALA A 23 -6.05 1.83 2.94
N PRO A 24 -5.66 1.33 1.75
CA PRO A 24 -4.55 1.90 0.96
C PRO A 24 -4.71 3.36 0.57
N LEU A 25 -5.96 3.85 0.54
CA LEU A 25 -6.31 5.23 0.21
C LEU A 25 -6.45 6.15 1.43
N ALA A 26 -6.37 5.61 2.66
CA ALA A 26 -6.45 6.41 3.87
C ALA A 26 -5.17 7.22 4.06
N GLU A 27 -5.28 8.38 4.73
CA GLU A 27 -4.11 9.17 5.08
C GLU A 27 -3.20 8.40 6.06
N GLY A 28 -1.90 8.43 5.78
CA GLY A 28 -0.88 7.82 6.63
C GLY A 28 -0.57 6.37 6.25
N LEU A 29 -0.23 5.56 7.25
CA LEU A 29 0.09 4.16 7.03
C LEU A 29 -1.19 3.35 6.96
N ASP A 30 -1.28 2.47 5.94
CA ASP A 30 -2.40 1.56 5.78
C ASP A 30 -2.64 0.73 7.08
N PRO A 31 -3.83 0.84 7.70
CA PRO A 31 -4.18 0.12 8.94
C PRO A 31 -4.23 -1.40 8.79
N GLY A 32 -4.18 -1.93 7.56
CA GLY A 32 -4.02 -3.35 7.29
C GLY A 32 -2.66 -3.89 7.73
N PHE A 33 -1.59 -3.08 7.76
CA PHE A 33 -0.28 -3.56 8.19
C PHE A 33 -0.24 -3.94 9.67
N LEU A 34 0.20 -5.16 9.96
CA LEU A 34 0.37 -5.63 11.33
C LEU A 34 1.61 -5.02 11.98
N LYS A 35 1.52 -4.74 13.29
CA LYS A 35 2.61 -4.12 14.06
C LYS A 35 3.83 -5.02 14.25
N ALA A 36 3.67 -6.33 14.16
CA ALA A 36 4.79 -7.28 14.23
C ALA A 36 5.38 -7.53 12.84
N LEU A 37 6.70 -7.68 12.78
CA LEU A 37 7.38 -8.24 11.61
C LEU A 37 7.13 -9.74 11.58
N LEU A 38 6.88 -10.28 10.38
CA LEU A 38 6.83 -11.73 10.14
C LEU A 38 8.22 -12.33 9.92
N PHE A 39 9.18 -11.50 9.52
CA PHE A 39 10.55 -11.91 9.21
C PHE A 39 11.56 -11.13 10.05
N ASP A 40 12.63 -11.80 10.45
CA ASP A 40 13.81 -11.13 11.00
C ASP A 40 14.59 -10.44 9.88
N VAL A 41 14.89 -9.16 10.08
CA VAL A 41 15.57 -8.31 9.09
C VAL A 41 17.04 -8.16 9.52
N SER A 42 17.95 -8.72 8.72
CA SER A 42 19.40 -8.65 8.96
C SER A 42 20.10 -7.81 7.89
N TYR A 43 21.21 -7.17 8.26
CA TYR A 43 22.10 -6.40 7.37
C TYR A 43 23.57 -6.83 7.54
N ALA A 44 23.80 -8.10 7.88
CA ALA A 44 25.10 -8.61 8.26
C ALA A 44 26.09 -8.60 7.08
N SER A 45 25.60 -8.77 5.84
CA SER A 45 26.42 -8.68 4.62
C SER A 45 26.97 -7.29 4.34
N LYS A 46 26.41 -6.24 4.95
CA LYS A 46 26.73 -4.83 4.68
C LYS A 46 26.64 -4.49 3.18
N THR A 47 25.64 -5.07 2.50
CA THR A 47 25.35 -4.78 1.11
C THR A 47 24.61 -3.45 0.99
N VAL A 48 24.93 -2.66 -0.03
CA VAL A 48 24.27 -1.40 -0.35
C VAL A 48 23.60 -1.47 -1.72
N SER A 49 22.61 -0.61 -1.96
CA SER A 49 21.96 -0.44 -3.26
C SER A 49 22.97 -0.06 -4.35
N GLU A 50 22.60 -0.22 -5.63
CA GLU A 50 23.51 0.06 -6.76
C GLU A 50 24.00 1.53 -6.79
N ASP A 51 23.18 2.46 -6.30
CA ASP A 51 23.52 3.87 -6.14
C ASP A 51 24.27 4.18 -4.82
N GLY A 52 24.47 3.18 -3.97
CA GLY A 52 25.19 3.30 -2.69
C GLY A 52 24.45 4.07 -1.60
N GLU A 53 23.19 4.44 -1.83
CA GLU A 53 22.41 5.30 -0.92
C GLU A 53 21.78 4.53 0.24
N PHE A 54 21.40 3.26 0.02
CA PHE A 54 20.62 2.48 0.97
C PHE A 54 21.27 1.15 1.35
N TRP A 55 21.06 0.73 2.61
CA TRP A 55 21.35 -0.63 3.04
C TRP A 55 20.35 -1.63 2.44
N VAL A 56 20.88 -2.74 1.93
CA VAL A 56 20.08 -3.86 1.42
C VAL A 56 20.01 -4.94 2.50
N PRO A 57 18.81 -5.34 2.96
CA PRO A 57 18.67 -6.46 3.88
C PRO A 57 19.16 -7.78 3.25
N ASP A 58 19.68 -8.66 4.08
CA ASP A 58 20.12 -9.98 3.66
C ASP A 58 18.92 -10.77 3.08
N GLY A 59 19.09 -11.33 1.88
CA GLY A 59 18.04 -12.08 1.19
C GLY A 59 17.02 -11.23 0.41
N VAL A 60 17.18 -9.90 0.40
CA VAL A 60 16.31 -8.97 -0.34
C VAL A 60 17.03 -8.42 -1.56
N ARG A 61 16.31 -8.25 -2.66
CA ARG A 61 16.79 -7.55 -3.87
C ARG A 61 16.03 -6.26 -4.02
N LEU A 62 16.70 -5.12 -3.83
CA LEU A 62 16.16 -3.80 -4.18
C LEU A 62 16.34 -3.59 -5.69
N GLN A 63 15.27 -3.28 -6.41
CA GLN A 63 15.32 -3.01 -7.84
C GLN A 63 14.97 -1.55 -8.07
N ARG A 64 15.95 -0.72 -8.42
CA ARG A 64 15.71 0.71 -8.63
C ARG A 64 14.74 0.93 -9.79
N MET A 65 13.61 1.57 -9.51
CA MET A 65 12.60 1.92 -10.51
C MET A 65 12.23 3.39 -10.36
N PRO A 66 13.05 4.34 -10.85
CA PRO A 66 12.81 5.77 -10.69
C PRO A 66 11.78 6.23 -11.72
N VAL A 67 10.56 5.71 -11.63
CA VAL A 67 9.44 6.03 -12.51
C VAL A 67 8.29 6.52 -11.63
N CYS A 68 7.89 7.77 -11.83
CA CYS A 68 6.58 8.22 -11.39
C CYS A 68 5.61 7.96 -12.53
N SER A 69 4.70 7.00 -12.37
CA SER A 69 3.56 6.84 -13.27
C SER A 69 2.43 7.75 -12.78
N PHE A 70 2.01 8.66 -13.65
CA PHE A 70 0.82 9.46 -13.43
C PHE A 70 -0.37 8.73 -14.04
N ASP A 71 -0.91 7.76 -13.30
CA ASP A 71 -2.14 7.09 -13.67
C ASP A 71 -3.34 7.89 -13.18
N PHE A 72 -3.80 8.80 -14.04
CA PHE A 72 -5.06 9.49 -13.85
C PHE A 72 -6.21 8.55 -14.22
N SER A 73 -6.78 7.88 -13.22
CA SER A 73 -8.07 7.21 -13.35
C SER A 73 -9.13 8.02 -12.61
N SER A 74 -10.22 8.37 -13.30
CA SER A 74 -11.39 9.01 -12.69
C SER A 74 -12.55 8.04 -12.77
N GLU A 75 -12.71 7.22 -11.74
CA GLU A 75 -13.84 6.28 -11.62
C GLU A 75 -14.96 6.88 -10.78
N ASP A 76 -16.20 6.62 -11.21
CA ASP A 76 -17.39 6.93 -10.41
C ASP A 76 -17.61 5.80 -9.40
N VAL A 77 -17.04 5.98 -8.21
CA VAL A 77 -17.16 5.01 -7.12
C VAL A 77 -18.48 5.25 -6.39
N SER A 78 -19.45 4.37 -6.66
CA SER A 78 -20.86 4.56 -6.28
C SER A 78 -21.46 3.38 -5.51
N ASN A 79 -20.79 2.22 -5.51
CA ASN A 79 -21.16 1.05 -4.75
C ASN A 79 -19.92 0.33 -4.18
N THR A 80 -20.15 -0.67 -3.33
CA THR A 80 -19.11 -1.40 -2.61
C THR A 80 -18.16 -2.14 -3.54
N SER A 81 -18.66 -2.72 -4.64
CA SER A 81 -17.83 -3.40 -5.64
C SER A 81 -16.92 -2.41 -6.39
N SER A 82 -17.43 -1.24 -6.77
CA SER A 82 -16.59 -0.18 -7.35
C SER A 82 -15.57 0.37 -6.37
N TYR A 83 -15.88 0.39 -5.07
CA TYR A 83 -14.92 0.77 -4.03
C TYR A 83 -13.79 -0.24 -3.96
N GLU A 84 -14.11 -1.53 -3.83
CA GLU A 84 -13.11 -2.60 -3.79
C GLU A 84 -12.21 -2.57 -5.02
N GLY A 85 -12.78 -2.39 -6.21
CA GLY A 85 -12.03 -2.22 -7.46
C GLY A 85 -11.07 -1.03 -7.42
N SER A 86 -11.53 0.13 -6.95
CA SER A 86 -10.70 1.34 -6.86
C SER A 86 -9.53 1.19 -5.88
N VAL A 87 -9.70 0.40 -4.82
CA VAL A 87 -8.65 0.13 -3.82
C VAL A 87 -7.68 -0.96 -4.28
N HIS A 88 -8.17 -1.92 -5.07
CA HIS A 88 -7.38 -3.05 -5.57
C HIS A 88 -6.22 -2.63 -6.48
N VAL A 89 -6.29 -1.43 -7.07
CA VAL A 89 -5.16 -0.83 -7.81
C VAL A 89 -3.94 -0.62 -6.91
N PHE A 90 -4.15 -0.33 -5.62
CA PHE A 90 -3.08 -0.02 -4.65
C PHE A 90 -2.63 -1.24 -3.86
N ALA A 91 -3.58 -2.09 -3.51
CA ALA A 91 -3.31 -3.33 -2.81
C ALA A 91 -4.13 -4.44 -3.46
N SER A 92 -3.47 -5.26 -4.27
CA SER A 92 -4.05 -6.50 -4.77
C SER A 92 -3.96 -7.56 -3.68
N VAL A 93 -5.10 -8.07 -3.22
CA VAL A 93 -5.13 -9.20 -2.29
C VAL A 93 -5.86 -10.35 -2.96
N ASP A 94 -5.17 -11.48 -3.12
CA ASP A 94 -5.77 -12.73 -3.58
C ASP A 94 -6.60 -13.37 -2.46
N LEU A 95 -7.74 -12.75 -2.16
CA LEU A 95 -8.80 -13.38 -1.38
C LEU A 95 -9.68 -14.22 -2.29
N LYS A 96 -10.23 -15.33 -1.78
CA LYS A 96 -11.32 -16.02 -2.47
C LYS A 96 -12.44 -15.01 -2.73
N ALA A 97 -12.96 -14.99 -3.96
CA ALA A 97 -14.01 -14.07 -4.38
C ALA A 97 -15.17 -14.04 -3.36
N GLY A 98 -15.61 -12.84 -2.98
CA GLY A 98 -16.71 -12.66 -2.03
C GLY A 98 -16.31 -12.51 -0.55
N LEU A 99 -15.01 -12.45 -0.23
CA LEU A 99 -14.55 -12.22 1.15
C LEU A 99 -14.46 -10.73 1.54
N GLY A 100 -14.92 -9.79 0.70
CA GLY A 100 -15.07 -8.37 1.11
C GLY A 100 -13.77 -7.70 1.54
N ALA A 101 -12.76 -7.67 0.66
CA ALA A 101 -11.50 -6.99 0.93
C ALA A 101 -11.77 -5.53 1.35
N PHE A 102 -11.02 -5.03 2.33
CA PHE A 102 -11.08 -3.63 2.82
C PHE A 102 -12.41 -3.22 3.49
N SER A 103 -13.41 -4.10 3.54
CA SER A 103 -14.77 -3.80 4.00
C SER A 103 -14.91 -3.49 5.49
N ALA A 104 -13.90 -3.83 6.31
CA ALA A 104 -13.88 -3.53 7.74
C ALA A 104 -13.07 -2.28 8.09
N SER A 105 -12.59 -1.55 7.08
CA SER A 105 -11.80 -0.33 7.27
C SER A 105 -12.66 0.89 7.61
N ALA A 106 -12.03 1.88 8.25
CA ALA A 106 -12.66 3.17 8.52
C ALA A 106 -12.96 3.95 7.22
N ASP A 107 -12.11 3.84 6.19
CA ASP A 107 -12.33 4.47 4.87
C ASP A 107 -13.57 3.89 4.19
N TYR A 108 -13.74 2.56 4.23
CA TYR A 108 -14.93 1.90 3.69
C TYR A 108 -16.20 2.32 4.43
N ALA A 109 -16.16 2.38 5.77
CA ALA A 109 -17.29 2.84 6.56
C ALA A 109 -17.68 4.30 6.24
N ASP A 110 -16.70 5.18 6.00
CA ASP A 110 -16.95 6.54 5.55
C ASP A 110 -17.53 6.59 4.13
N PHE A 111 -16.98 5.78 3.21
CA PHE A 111 -17.48 5.65 1.85
C PHE A 111 -18.96 5.26 1.84
N VAL A 112 -19.33 4.16 2.50
CA VAL A 112 -20.73 3.68 2.59
C VAL A 112 -21.62 4.77 3.18
N ARG A 113 -21.16 5.45 4.24
CA ARG A 113 -21.90 6.56 4.85
C ARG A 113 -22.18 7.69 3.86
N ARG A 114 -21.18 8.09 3.05
CA ARG A 114 -21.33 9.20 2.09
C ARG A 114 -22.10 8.80 0.84
N SER A 115 -21.87 7.61 0.31
CA SER A 115 -22.54 7.12 -0.90
C SER A 115 -24.01 6.80 -0.65
N GLU A 116 -24.34 6.06 0.41
CA GLU A 116 -25.71 5.62 0.66
C GLU A 116 -26.57 6.71 1.31
N ARG A 117 -26.03 7.41 2.32
CA ARG A 117 -26.84 8.38 3.09
C ARG A 117 -26.86 9.77 2.46
N GLN A 118 -25.76 10.19 1.84
CA GLN A 118 -25.60 11.53 1.28
C GLN A 118 -25.68 11.54 -0.26
N ARG A 119 -25.78 10.36 -0.90
CA ARG A 119 -25.83 10.20 -2.36
C ARG A 119 -24.67 10.89 -3.08
N GLN A 120 -23.52 10.98 -2.41
CA GLN A 120 -22.31 11.55 -2.97
C GLN A 120 -21.61 10.50 -3.83
N ARG A 121 -20.98 10.97 -4.91
CA ARG A 121 -20.09 10.17 -5.76
C ARG A 121 -18.66 10.54 -5.44
N ARG A 122 -17.77 9.56 -5.30
CA ARG A 122 -16.34 9.79 -5.09
C ARG A 122 -15.65 9.76 -6.45
N ALA A 123 -14.92 10.83 -6.75
CA ALA A 123 -13.86 10.81 -7.76
C ALA A 123 -12.53 10.57 -7.02
N ALA A 124 -11.76 9.59 -7.48
CA ALA A 124 -10.41 9.35 -7.00
C ALA A 124 -9.41 9.89 -8.04
N PHE A 125 -8.29 10.44 -7.58
CA PHE A 125 -7.17 10.86 -8.42
C PHE A 125 -5.90 10.40 -7.75
N VAL A 126 -4.99 9.80 -8.52
CA VAL A 126 -3.84 9.09 -7.97
C VAL A 126 -2.61 9.49 -8.77
N ALA A 127 -1.50 9.66 -8.06
CA ALA A 127 -0.16 9.72 -8.63
C ALA A 127 0.72 8.80 -7.81
N GLU A 128 1.40 7.85 -8.47
CA GLU A 128 2.29 6.91 -7.81
C GLU A 128 3.74 7.19 -8.22
N CYS A 129 4.62 7.29 -7.23
CA CYS A 129 6.05 7.38 -7.44
C CYS A 129 6.71 6.19 -6.76
N GLN A 130 7.22 5.27 -7.57
CA GLN A 130 8.04 4.16 -7.09
C GLN A 130 9.52 4.59 -7.14
N GLN A 131 10.29 4.16 -6.15
CA GLN A 131 11.73 4.40 -6.08
C GLN A 131 12.52 3.09 -6.20
N TYR A 132 11.99 2.02 -5.59
CA TYR A 132 12.49 0.65 -5.61
C TYR A 132 11.33 -0.34 -5.70
#